data_AF-A0A3C1GGY0-F1
#
_entry.id   AF-A0A3C1GGY0-F1
#
_cell.length_a   1.000
_cell.length_b   1.000
_cell.length_c   1.000
_cell.angle_alpha   90.00
_cell.angle_beta   90.00
_cell.angle_gamma   90.00
#
_symmetry.space_group_name_H-M   'P 1'
#
loop_
_entity.id
_entity.type
_entity.pdbx_description
1 polymer ?
#
loop_
_entity_poly.entity_id
_entity_poly.type
_entity_poly.pdbx_seq_one_letter_code
_entity_poly.pdbx_strand_id
1 'polypeptide(L)'
;MRSGPGPAFTSVRPSYMTTVTRVGGEYAAGQRLRARLALWGAAGIVGLSAVAASLVIHPSAGVLLVLGLAPIVTRTRRRLVNVQKGIYGEALVVDLLHRLPGDYFLLNDVMLPERRGNIDHVLIGPCGVVVLETKHWTGIVKSYGDLWFRNGVPVTKSVSKQVNGNAAALKDFLSRQHPDVAGSVLRFVESVVVFSNPLVRIRVNRARTTIVRYSQLLDVIVEKAQRKRVPADVAGKLAATLARISMQDSGPLRPVIARESGTQQG
;
A
#
# COMPACT_ATOMS: atom_id res chain seq x y z
N MET A 1 -12.14 40.13 -6.65
CA MET A 1 -12.87 39.25 -5.71
C MET A 1 -12.06 37.97 -5.51
N ARG A 2 -11.38 37.82 -4.38
CA ARG A 2 -10.61 36.61 -4.04
C ARG A 2 -11.50 35.66 -3.25
N SER A 3 -11.71 34.45 -3.77
CA SER A 3 -12.36 33.35 -3.06
C SER A 3 -11.45 32.84 -1.94
N GLY A 4 -11.87 33.01 -0.68
CA GLY A 4 -11.17 32.46 0.48
C GLY A 4 -11.30 30.93 0.56
N PRO A 5 -10.41 30.25 1.28
CA PRO A 5 -10.51 28.81 1.51
C PRO A 5 -11.73 28.49 2.37
N GLY A 6 -12.56 27.54 1.92
CA GLY A 6 -13.73 27.05 2.65
C GLY A 6 -13.34 26.37 3.97
N PRO A 7 -14.28 26.26 4.93
CA PRO A 7 -13.98 25.85 6.30
C PRO A 7 -13.47 24.41 6.35
N ALA A 8 -12.38 24.21 7.10
CA ALA A 8 -11.90 22.90 7.48
C ALA A 8 -12.96 22.22 8.35
N PHE A 9 -13.44 21.05 7.92
CA PHE A 9 -14.30 20.19 8.71
C PHE A 9 -13.46 19.57 9.84
N THR A 10 -13.34 20.25 10.97
CA THR A 10 -12.89 19.67 12.24
C THR A 10 -14.07 18.92 12.85
N SER A 11 -14.25 17.65 12.50
CA SER A 11 -15.17 16.79 13.25
C SER A 11 -14.59 16.54 14.64
N VAL A 12 -15.39 16.80 15.67
CA VAL A 12 -15.09 16.47 17.05
C VAL A 12 -15.00 14.94 17.14
N ARG A 13 -13.79 14.42 17.40
CA ARG A 13 -13.52 12.98 17.46
C ARG A 13 -14.10 12.38 18.75
N PRO A 14 -14.89 11.30 18.70
CA PRO A 14 -15.23 10.55 19.89
C PRO A 14 -13.98 9.80 20.41
N SER A 15 -13.59 10.05 21.66
CA SER A 15 -12.36 9.50 22.28
C SER A 15 -12.31 7.96 22.42
N TYR A 16 -13.37 7.25 22.00
CA TYR A 16 -13.48 5.79 22.12
C TYR A 16 -13.07 5.03 20.84
N MET A 17 -12.81 5.71 19.72
CA MET A 17 -12.45 5.06 18.44
C MET A 17 -10.95 5.15 18.17
N THR A 18 -10.43 4.19 17.40
CA THR A 18 -9.03 4.08 16.98
C THR A 18 -8.50 5.41 16.46
N THR A 19 -7.31 5.77 16.95
CA THR A 19 -6.64 6.97 16.49
C THR A 19 -6.01 6.71 15.13
N VAL A 20 -6.59 7.28 14.08
CA VAL A 20 -5.94 7.31 12.78
C VAL A 20 -4.96 8.47 12.75
N THR A 21 -3.69 8.09 12.86
CA THR A 21 -2.56 9.00 12.91
C THR A 21 -2.14 9.46 11.50
N ARG A 22 -2.52 8.70 10.46
CA ARG A 22 -2.28 9.09 9.06
C ARG A 22 -3.37 8.60 8.12
N VAL A 23 -3.89 9.49 7.28
CA VAL A 23 -4.82 9.14 6.19
C VAL A 23 -4.01 8.55 5.03
N GLY A 24 -4.39 7.36 4.56
CA GLY A 24 -3.69 6.69 3.46
C GLY A 24 -4.05 7.25 2.09
N GLY A 25 -3.26 6.88 1.07
CA GLY A 25 -3.61 7.07 -0.34
C GLY A 25 -2.70 8.02 -1.13
N GLU A 26 -1.69 8.64 -0.52
CA GLU A 26 -0.74 9.54 -1.21
C GLU A 26 0.11 8.77 -2.23
N TYR A 27 0.71 7.66 -1.82
CA TYR A 27 1.49 6.80 -2.71
C TYR A 27 0.65 6.30 -3.89
N ALA A 28 -0.60 5.95 -3.59
CA ALA A 28 -1.54 5.43 -4.56
C ALA A 28 -2.06 6.53 -5.52
N ALA A 29 -2.19 7.79 -5.05
CA ALA A 29 -2.49 8.96 -5.87
C ALA A 29 -1.38 9.24 -6.89
N GLY A 30 -0.11 9.13 -6.48
CA GLY A 30 1.05 9.26 -7.38
C GLY A 30 1.03 8.20 -8.50
N GLN A 31 0.69 6.95 -8.17
CA GLN A 31 0.52 5.89 -9.18
C GLN A 31 -0.64 6.16 -10.14
N ARG A 32 -1.78 6.66 -9.63
CA ARG A 32 -2.93 7.05 -10.46
C ARG A 32 -2.55 8.17 -11.44
N LEU A 33 -1.84 9.21 -10.98
CA LEU A 33 -1.43 10.34 -11.82
C LEU A 33 -0.51 9.88 -12.96
N ARG A 34 0.55 9.12 -12.65
CA ARG A 34 1.47 8.58 -13.68
C ARG A 34 0.75 7.74 -14.73
N ALA A 35 -0.17 6.89 -14.30
CA ALA A 35 -0.93 6.05 -15.22
C ALA A 35 -1.95 6.85 -16.05
N ARG A 36 -2.50 7.96 -15.51
CA ARG A 36 -3.35 8.88 -16.27
C ARG A 36 -2.54 9.64 -17.32
N LEU A 37 -1.40 10.20 -16.95
CA LEU A 37 -0.51 10.90 -17.88
C LEU A 37 -0.07 9.99 -19.03
N ALA A 38 0.30 8.74 -18.74
CA ALA A 38 0.62 7.75 -19.78
C ALA A 38 -0.57 7.47 -20.72
N LEU A 39 -1.80 7.44 -20.20
CA LEU A 39 -3.00 7.26 -21.02
C LEU A 39 -3.27 8.46 -21.92
N TRP A 40 -3.13 9.69 -21.41
CA TRP A 40 -3.27 10.92 -22.19
C TRP A 40 -2.22 11.03 -23.30
N GLY A 41 -0.99 10.58 -23.05
CA GLY A 41 0.06 10.51 -24.08
C GLY A 41 -0.24 9.48 -25.17
N ALA A 42 -0.58 8.25 -24.80
CA ALA A 42 -0.76 7.15 -25.76
C ALA A 42 -2.13 7.13 -26.47
N ALA A 43 -3.18 7.66 -25.84
CA ALA A 43 -4.57 7.57 -26.30
C ALA A 43 -5.31 8.91 -26.39
N GLY A 44 -4.70 10.00 -25.89
CA GLY A 44 -5.31 11.33 -25.85
C GLY A 44 -4.97 12.16 -27.08
N ILE A 45 -4.81 13.47 -26.88
CA ILE A 45 -4.67 14.46 -27.97
C ILE A 45 -3.47 14.13 -28.88
N VAL A 46 -2.32 13.73 -28.32
CA VAL A 46 -1.07 13.45 -29.07
C VAL A 46 -1.17 12.18 -29.92
N GLY A 47 -1.78 11.12 -29.38
CA GLY A 47 -1.99 9.88 -30.12
C GLY A 47 -3.04 10.04 -31.22
N LEU A 48 -4.15 10.74 -30.93
CA LEU A 48 -5.25 10.92 -31.88
C LEU A 48 -4.86 11.82 -33.06
N SER A 49 -4.11 12.90 -32.80
CA SER A 49 -3.62 13.79 -33.87
C SER A 49 -2.60 13.10 -34.78
N ALA A 50 -1.71 12.29 -34.22
CA ALA A 50 -0.75 11.49 -35.00
C ALA A 50 -1.44 10.42 -35.87
N VAL A 51 -2.45 9.73 -35.34
CA VAL A 51 -3.28 8.77 -36.10
C VAL A 51 -4.02 9.46 -37.23
N ALA A 52 -4.71 10.58 -36.94
CA ALA A 52 -5.49 11.31 -37.94
C ALA A 52 -4.60 11.83 -39.09
N ALA A 53 -3.46 12.45 -38.76
CA ALA A 53 -2.50 12.91 -39.75
C ALA A 53 -1.95 11.76 -40.62
N SER A 54 -1.63 10.62 -39.99
CA SER A 54 -1.11 9.44 -40.68
C SER A 54 -2.15 8.80 -41.60
N LEU A 55 -3.44 8.79 -41.22
CA LEU A 55 -4.51 8.27 -42.07
C LEU A 55 -4.75 9.11 -43.33
N VAL A 56 -4.51 10.43 -43.27
CA VAL A 56 -4.63 11.33 -44.43
C VAL A 56 -3.45 11.17 -45.40
N ILE A 57 -2.23 11.02 -44.86
CA ILE A 57 -1.01 10.97 -45.69
C ILE A 57 -0.72 9.54 -46.19
N HIS A 58 -0.81 8.54 -45.31
CA HIS A 58 -0.54 7.13 -45.58
C HIS A 58 -1.48 6.22 -44.78
N PRO A 59 -2.66 5.86 -45.31
CA PRO A 59 -3.69 5.11 -44.57
C PRO A 59 -3.19 3.83 -43.90
N SER A 60 -2.31 3.08 -44.56
CA SER A 60 -1.69 1.86 -44.01
C SER A 60 -0.81 2.15 -42.78
N ALA A 61 -0.05 3.25 -42.78
CA ALA A 61 0.74 3.68 -41.64
C ALA A 61 -0.16 4.08 -40.45
N GLY A 62 -1.29 4.74 -40.73
CA GLY A 62 -2.31 5.04 -39.71
C GLY A 62 -2.88 3.77 -39.05
N VAL A 63 -3.19 2.73 -39.83
CA VAL A 63 -3.66 1.44 -39.30
C VAL A 63 -2.59 0.76 -38.45
N LEU A 64 -1.32 0.73 -38.90
CA LEU A 64 -0.22 0.16 -38.11
C LEU A 64 0.00 0.91 -36.79
N LEU A 65 -0.15 2.24 -36.79
CA LEU A 65 -0.06 3.05 -35.58
C LEU A 65 -1.16 2.69 -34.58
N VAL A 66 -2.41 2.51 -35.04
CA VAL A 66 -3.54 2.07 -34.19
C VAL A 66 -3.26 0.70 -33.58
N LEU A 67 -2.80 -0.27 -34.38
CA LEU A 67 -2.48 -1.62 -33.90
C LEU A 67 -1.33 -1.60 -32.88
N GLY A 68 -0.33 -0.74 -33.05
CA GLY A 68 0.77 -0.56 -32.09
C GLY A 68 0.34 0.12 -30.78
N LEU A 69 -0.56 1.10 -30.84
CA LEU A 69 -1.04 1.84 -29.67
C LEU A 69 -2.09 1.07 -28.87
N ALA A 70 -2.97 0.30 -29.51
CA ALA A 70 -4.03 -0.47 -28.84
C ALA A 70 -3.56 -1.31 -27.63
N PRO A 71 -2.48 -2.11 -27.70
CA PRO A 71 -1.99 -2.87 -26.54
C PRO A 71 -1.39 -1.97 -25.45
N ILE A 72 -0.86 -0.79 -25.78
CA ILE A 72 -0.37 0.19 -24.81
C ILE A 72 -1.54 0.82 -24.05
N VAL A 73 -2.58 1.25 -24.77
CA VAL A 73 -3.80 1.84 -24.19
C VAL A 73 -4.51 0.83 -23.29
N THR A 74 -4.69 -0.42 -23.75
CA THR A 74 -5.35 -1.46 -22.96
C THR A 74 -4.56 -1.82 -21.70
N ARG A 75 -3.23 -1.97 -21.77
CA ARG A 75 -2.37 -2.18 -20.59
C ARG A 75 -2.47 -1.03 -19.60
N THR A 76 -2.47 0.20 -20.09
CA THR A 76 -2.56 1.41 -19.24
C THR A 76 -3.92 1.53 -18.57
N ARG A 77 -5.02 1.29 -19.30
CA ARG A 77 -6.37 1.21 -18.73
C ARG A 77 -6.47 0.12 -17.66
N ARG A 78 -5.96 -1.09 -17.94
CA ARG A 78 -5.92 -2.18 -16.95
C ARG A 78 -5.14 -1.78 -15.69
N ARG A 79 -4.00 -1.11 -15.85
CA ARG A 79 -3.21 -0.59 -14.74
C ARG A 79 -3.99 0.42 -13.90
N LEU A 80 -4.68 1.37 -14.52
CA LEU A 80 -5.53 2.34 -13.81
C LEU A 80 -6.63 1.66 -12.99
N VAL A 81 -7.36 0.72 -13.60
CA VAL A 81 -8.41 -0.04 -12.90
C VAL A 81 -7.83 -0.82 -11.73
N ASN A 82 -6.66 -1.45 -11.91
CA ASN A 82 -6.01 -2.20 -10.82
C ASN A 82 -5.57 -1.28 -9.67
N VAL A 83 -5.05 -0.09 -9.96
CA VAL A 83 -4.69 0.90 -8.93
C VAL A 83 -5.95 1.39 -8.19
N GLN A 84 -7.04 1.64 -8.90
CA GLN A 84 -8.31 2.02 -8.27
C GLN A 84 -8.85 0.93 -7.35
N LYS A 85 -8.82 -0.33 -7.78
CA LYS A 85 -9.21 -1.48 -6.96
C LYS A 85 -8.34 -1.62 -5.72
N GLY A 86 -7.02 -1.41 -5.83
CA GLY A 86 -6.12 -1.42 -4.68
C GLY A 86 -6.53 -0.41 -3.62
N ILE A 87 -6.71 0.85 -4.02
CA ILE A 87 -7.09 1.94 -3.11
C ILE A 87 -8.46 1.72 -2.49
N TYR A 88 -9.43 1.22 -3.26
CA TYR A 88 -10.73 0.86 -2.71
C TYR A 88 -10.59 -0.23 -1.63
N GLY A 89 -9.76 -1.25 -1.89
CA GLY A 89 -9.47 -2.28 -0.92
C GLY A 89 -8.83 -1.77 0.37
N GLU A 90 -7.83 -0.90 0.25
CA GLU A 90 -7.16 -0.25 1.40
C GLU A 90 -8.16 0.59 2.20
N ALA A 91 -9.01 1.38 1.52
CA ALA A 91 -10.04 2.19 2.18
C ALA A 91 -11.04 1.35 2.98
N LEU A 92 -11.44 0.17 2.46
CA LEU A 92 -12.29 -0.78 3.21
C LEU A 92 -11.60 -1.24 4.50
N VAL A 93 -10.33 -1.66 4.42
CA VAL A 93 -9.57 -2.13 5.60
C VAL A 93 -9.43 -1.00 6.63
N VAL A 94 -9.18 0.22 6.17
CA VAL A 94 -9.14 1.41 7.02
C VAL A 94 -10.48 1.63 7.72
N ASP A 95 -11.61 1.65 7.01
CA ASP A 95 -12.95 1.80 7.62
C ASP A 95 -13.23 0.72 8.67
N LEU A 96 -12.83 -0.52 8.39
CA LEU A 96 -13.01 -1.62 9.33
C LEU A 96 -12.20 -1.42 10.62
N LEU A 97 -10.91 -1.08 10.48
CA LEU A 97 -10.01 -0.91 11.61
C LEU A 97 -10.28 0.37 12.42
N HIS A 98 -10.90 1.39 11.83
CA HIS A 98 -11.37 2.58 12.58
C HIS A 98 -12.34 2.23 13.72
N ARG A 99 -13.02 1.08 13.63
CA ARG A 99 -14.02 0.63 14.62
C ARG A 99 -13.38 0.03 15.88
N LEU A 100 -12.06 -0.20 15.88
CA LEU A 100 -11.36 -0.67 17.06
C LEU A 100 -11.32 0.44 18.15
N PRO A 101 -11.11 0.08 19.43
CA PRO A 101 -11.08 1.06 20.53
C PRO A 101 -9.96 2.11 20.41
N GLY A 102 -10.05 3.19 21.19
CA GLY A 102 -9.15 4.35 21.15
C GLY A 102 -7.69 4.10 21.56
N ASP A 103 -7.38 2.92 22.11
CA ASP A 103 -6.02 2.48 22.44
C ASP A 103 -5.29 1.81 21.24
N TYR A 104 -5.94 1.77 20.07
CA TYR A 104 -5.31 1.43 18.80
C TYR A 104 -4.91 2.68 18.01
N PHE A 105 -3.79 2.57 17.32
CA PHE A 105 -3.23 3.56 16.43
C PHE A 105 -3.03 2.96 15.05
N LEU A 106 -3.68 3.54 14.04
CA LEU A 106 -3.56 3.11 12.65
C LEU A 106 -2.78 4.13 11.84
N LEU A 107 -1.67 3.67 11.26
CA LEU A 107 -0.85 4.44 10.33
C LEU A 107 -0.95 3.82 8.94
N ASN A 108 -1.31 4.63 7.97
CA ASN A 108 -1.43 4.21 6.59
C ASN A 108 -0.23 4.67 5.76
N ASP A 109 0.10 3.92 4.71
CA ASP A 109 1.05 4.28 3.66
C ASP A 109 2.50 4.54 4.15
N VAL A 110 2.92 3.90 5.24
CA VAL A 110 4.18 4.19 5.94
C VAL A 110 5.39 3.94 5.03
N MET A 111 6.26 4.93 4.90
CA MET A 111 7.55 4.81 4.20
C MET A 111 8.67 4.79 5.22
N LEU A 112 9.53 3.77 5.14
CA LEU A 112 10.70 3.65 6.01
C LEU A 112 11.92 4.19 5.26
N PRO A 113 12.80 5.00 5.88
CA PRO A 113 13.93 5.65 5.19
C PRO A 113 14.85 4.68 4.44
N GLU A 114 15.03 3.46 4.96
CA GLU A 114 15.97 2.47 4.44
C GLU A 114 15.30 1.43 3.52
N ARG A 115 14.00 1.58 3.23
CA ARG A 115 13.25 0.60 2.45
C ARG A 115 12.49 1.27 1.31
N ARG A 116 12.61 0.69 0.11
CA ARG A 116 11.82 1.13 -1.03
C ARG A 116 10.38 0.62 -0.92
N GLY A 117 9.43 1.51 -1.21
CA GLY A 117 8.00 1.20 -1.22
C GLY A 117 7.33 1.50 0.12
N ASN A 118 6.01 1.48 0.09
CA ASN A 118 5.17 1.75 1.24
C ASN A 118 4.77 0.47 1.97
N ILE A 119 4.38 0.62 3.23
CA ILE A 119 3.64 -0.34 4.01
C ILE A 119 2.18 0.14 4.03
N ASP A 120 1.25 -0.67 3.51
CA ASP A 120 -0.15 -0.24 3.36
C ASP A 120 -0.73 0.23 4.70
N HIS A 121 -0.61 -0.60 5.74
CA HIS A 121 -1.08 -0.27 7.08
C HIS A 121 -0.15 -0.81 8.17
N VAL A 122 0.02 -0.03 9.23
CA VAL A 122 0.63 -0.43 10.50
C VAL A 122 -0.39 -0.15 11.59
N LEU A 123 -0.81 -1.21 12.29
CA LEU A 123 -1.69 -1.13 13.45
C LEU A 123 -0.85 -1.37 14.71
N ILE A 124 -0.95 -0.45 15.68
CA ILE A 124 -0.23 -0.51 16.95
C ILE A 124 -1.26 -0.37 18.07
N GLY A 125 -1.24 -1.24 19.07
CA GLY A 125 -2.16 -1.17 20.20
C GLY A 125 -2.12 -2.46 21.00
N PRO A 126 -3.21 -2.83 21.69
CA PRO A 126 -3.29 -4.08 22.44
C PRO A 126 -2.79 -5.29 21.65
N CYS A 127 -3.08 -5.40 20.34
CA CYS A 127 -2.62 -6.51 19.49
C CYS A 127 -1.10 -6.62 19.27
N GLY A 128 -0.29 -5.70 19.78
CA GLY A 128 1.11 -5.56 19.38
C GLY A 128 1.27 -4.61 18.20
N VAL A 129 2.40 -4.74 17.50
CA VAL A 129 2.64 -4.08 16.21
C VAL A 129 2.32 -5.05 15.08
N VAL A 130 1.36 -4.69 14.22
CA VAL A 130 0.88 -5.52 13.12
C VAL A 130 1.03 -4.75 11.82
N VAL A 131 1.76 -5.33 10.86
CA VAL A 131 1.83 -4.85 9.48
C VAL A 131 0.76 -5.56 8.65
N LEU A 132 -0.08 -4.79 7.97
CA LEU A 132 -1.09 -5.34 7.07
C LEU A 132 -0.77 -4.98 5.61
N GLU A 133 -0.88 -5.98 4.75
CA GLU A 133 -0.84 -5.83 3.29
C GLU A 133 -2.22 -6.12 2.72
N THR A 134 -2.78 -5.18 1.95
CA THR A 134 -4.16 -5.28 1.46
C THR A 134 -4.22 -5.69 -0.01
N LYS A 135 -4.96 -6.76 -0.32
CA LYS A 135 -5.22 -7.21 -1.70
C LYS A 135 -6.70 -7.25 -2.02
N HIS A 136 -7.13 -6.40 -2.95
CA HIS A 136 -8.50 -6.40 -3.48
C HIS A 136 -8.66 -7.31 -4.70
N TRP A 137 -8.28 -8.59 -4.58
CA TRP A 137 -8.34 -9.56 -5.68
C TRP A 137 -9.66 -10.30 -5.73
N THR A 138 -10.13 -10.62 -6.93
CA THR A 138 -11.26 -11.53 -7.17
C THR A 138 -10.77 -12.87 -7.71
N GLY A 139 -11.62 -13.89 -7.61
CA GLY A 139 -11.39 -15.22 -8.17
C GLY A 139 -10.66 -16.16 -7.22
N ILE A 140 -10.01 -17.17 -7.77
CA ILE A 140 -9.31 -18.20 -6.98
C ILE A 140 -7.87 -17.77 -6.75
N VAL A 141 -7.50 -17.62 -5.49
CA VAL A 141 -6.13 -17.33 -5.05
C VAL A 141 -5.57 -18.57 -4.37
N LYS A 142 -4.44 -19.07 -4.86
CA LYS A 142 -3.72 -20.18 -4.26
C LYS A 142 -2.36 -19.70 -3.76
N SER A 143 -1.95 -20.18 -2.59
CA SER A 143 -0.61 -19.97 -2.06
C SER A 143 0.00 -21.30 -1.62
N TYR A 144 1.25 -21.54 -2.00
CA TYR A 144 2.07 -22.66 -1.54
C TYR A 144 3.39 -22.09 -1.01
N GLY A 145 3.49 -21.90 0.30
CA GLY A 145 4.60 -21.15 0.90
C GLY A 145 4.60 -19.69 0.43
N ASP A 146 5.62 -19.33 -0.36
CA ASP A 146 5.78 -18.00 -0.93
C ASP A 146 5.37 -17.91 -2.41
N LEU A 147 4.94 -19.02 -3.02
CA LEU A 147 4.44 -19.04 -4.40
C LEU A 147 2.95 -18.70 -4.41
N TRP A 148 2.57 -17.72 -5.23
CA TRP A 148 1.20 -17.22 -5.31
C TRP A 148 0.67 -17.40 -6.72
N PHE A 149 -0.59 -17.80 -6.83
CA PHE A 149 -1.30 -17.96 -8.09
C PHE A 149 -2.67 -17.29 -8.00
N ARG A 150 -3.07 -16.61 -9.08
CA ARG A 150 -4.40 -16.04 -9.23
C ARG A 150 -5.04 -16.59 -10.50
N ASN A 151 -6.16 -17.28 -10.34
CA ASN A 151 -6.87 -17.97 -11.44
C ASN A 151 -5.94 -18.87 -12.28
N GLY A 152 -5.04 -19.59 -11.60
CA GLY A 152 -4.05 -20.47 -12.26
C GLY A 152 -2.80 -19.77 -12.78
N VAL A 153 -2.79 -18.43 -12.85
CA VAL A 153 -1.64 -17.66 -13.33
C VAL A 153 -0.70 -17.31 -12.17
N PRO A 154 0.61 -17.56 -12.27
CA PRO A 154 1.59 -17.14 -11.26
C PRO A 154 1.56 -15.63 -11.02
N VAL A 155 1.61 -15.23 -9.76
CA VAL A 155 1.79 -13.83 -9.35
C VAL A 155 3.28 -13.56 -9.23
N THR A 156 3.78 -12.60 -10.00
CA THR A 156 5.22 -12.30 -10.10
C THR A 156 5.86 -11.89 -8.77
N LYS A 157 5.12 -11.15 -7.92
CA LYS A 157 5.59 -10.72 -6.60
C LYS A 157 4.88 -11.52 -5.52
N SER A 158 5.66 -12.19 -4.68
CA SER A 158 5.13 -12.92 -3.53
C SER A 158 4.56 -11.96 -2.49
N VAL A 159 3.28 -12.14 -2.16
CA VAL A 159 2.57 -11.31 -1.17
C VAL A 159 3.14 -11.56 0.23
N SER A 160 3.38 -12.83 0.57
CA SER A 160 3.99 -13.25 1.84
C SER A 160 5.36 -12.61 2.05
N LYS A 161 6.25 -12.66 1.04
CA LYS A 161 7.59 -12.04 1.15
C LYS A 161 7.50 -10.51 1.29
N GLN A 162 6.57 -9.88 0.59
CA GLN A 162 6.36 -8.44 0.69
C GLN A 162 5.99 -8.04 2.12
N VAL A 163 4.93 -8.63 2.68
CA VAL A 163 4.44 -8.28 4.02
C VAL A 163 5.43 -8.68 5.13
N ASN A 164 6.07 -9.86 5.02
CA ASN A 164 7.07 -10.31 6.00
C ASN A 164 8.32 -9.43 5.98
N GLY A 165 8.77 -9.04 4.79
CA GLY A 165 9.86 -8.09 4.66
C GLY A 165 9.49 -6.73 5.26
N ASN A 166 8.27 -6.25 5.04
CA ASN A 166 7.79 -4.98 5.59
C ASN A 166 7.76 -5.03 7.12
N ALA A 167 7.26 -6.12 7.71
CA ALA A 167 7.28 -6.36 9.15
C ALA A 167 8.70 -6.40 9.74
N ALA A 168 9.63 -7.11 9.08
CA ALA A 168 11.03 -7.17 9.52
C ALA A 168 11.70 -5.79 9.49
N ALA A 169 11.55 -5.05 8.39
CA ALA A 169 12.13 -3.71 8.30
C ALA A 169 11.52 -2.73 9.30
N LEU A 170 10.20 -2.81 9.55
CA LEU A 170 9.54 -2.01 10.57
C LEU A 170 10.07 -2.35 11.96
N LYS A 171 10.25 -3.64 12.26
CA LYS A 171 10.86 -4.11 13.51
C LYS A 171 12.26 -3.51 13.70
N ASP A 172 13.13 -3.65 12.71
CA ASP A 172 14.51 -3.19 12.79
C ASP A 172 14.58 -1.66 12.94
N PHE A 173 13.71 -0.93 12.25
CA PHE A 173 13.58 0.51 12.37
C PHE A 173 13.14 0.92 13.79
N LEU A 174 12.00 0.38 14.27
CA LEU A 174 11.47 0.74 15.58
C LEU A 174 12.40 0.30 16.72
N SER A 175 13.08 -0.83 16.59
CA SER A 175 13.99 -1.35 17.63
C SER A 175 15.22 -0.45 17.81
N ARG A 176 15.69 0.18 16.73
CA ARG A 176 16.77 1.18 16.80
C ARG A 176 16.30 2.50 17.43
N GLN A 177 15.06 2.90 17.15
CA GLN A 177 14.49 4.15 17.69
C GLN A 177 14.05 4.00 19.15
N HIS A 178 13.67 2.79 19.59
CA HIS A 178 13.19 2.49 20.93
C HIS A 178 13.82 1.21 21.49
N PRO A 179 15.13 1.21 21.81
CA PRO A 179 15.83 0.03 22.33
C PRO A 179 15.23 -0.50 23.65
N ASP A 180 14.61 0.39 24.43
CA ASP A 180 13.93 0.10 25.70
C ASP A 180 12.80 -0.94 25.57
N VAL A 181 12.16 -1.00 24.41
CA VAL A 181 11.05 -1.94 24.14
C VAL A 181 11.39 -2.97 23.06
N ALA A 182 12.64 -3.02 22.60
CA ALA A 182 13.12 -3.91 21.54
C ALA A 182 12.96 -5.40 21.92
N GLY A 183 13.32 -5.76 23.15
CA GLY A 183 13.27 -7.13 23.66
C GLY A 183 11.87 -7.61 24.07
N SER A 184 10.91 -6.70 24.21
CA SER A 184 9.55 -6.97 24.69
C SER A 184 8.51 -6.75 23.57
N VAL A 185 8.02 -5.52 23.41
CA VAL A 185 6.96 -5.14 22.46
C VAL A 185 7.37 -5.39 21.02
N LEU A 186 8.63 -5.07 20.67
CA LEU A 186 9.14 -5.19 19.29
C LEU A 186 9.85 -6.52 19.04
N ARG A 187 9.83 -7.46 19.99
CA ARG A 187 10.40 -8.81 19.81
C ARG A 187 9.85 -9.47 18.55
N PHE A 188 8.57 -9.24 18.27
CA PHE A 188 7.89 -9.69 17.06
C PHE A 188 6.95 -8.61 16.53
N VAL A 189 7.17 -8.20 15.29
CA VAL A 189 6.19 -7.46 14.48
C VAL A 189 5.43 -8.47 13.64
N GLU A 190 4.13 -8.54 13.83
CA GLU A 190 3.26 -9.48 13.11
C GLU A 190 3.03 -9.00 11.68
N SER A 191 2.85 -9.95 10.76
CA SER A 191 2.46 -9.68 9.38
C SER A 191 1.10 -10.33 9.07
N VAL A 192 0.24 -9.60 8.39
CA VAL A 192 -1.09 -10.06 7.99
C VAL A 192 -1.36 -9.66 6.54
N VAL A 193 -1.79 -10.62 5.72
CA VAL A 193 -2.33 -10.35 4.40
C VAL A 193 -3.85 -10.31 4.49
N VAL A 194 -4.45 -9.21 4.06
CA VAL A 194 -5.90 -9.01 4.08
C VAL A 194 -6.44 -9.04 2.65
N PHE A 195 -7.36 -9.96 2.38
CA PHE A 195 -8.12 -9.95 1.14
C PHE A 195 -9.45 -9.23 1.34
N SER A 196 -9.56 -8.02 0.78
CA SER A 196 -10.69 -7.12 1.01
C SER A 196 -11.93 -7.37 0.13
N ASN A 197 -11.80 -8.15 -0.94
CA ASN A 197 -12.92 -8.44 -1.83
C ASN A 197 -13.64 -9.75 -1.41
N PRO A 198 -14.97 -9.74 -1.18
CA PRO A 198 -15.71 -10.92 -0.72
C PRO A 198 -15.79 -12.04 -1.78
N LEU A 199 -15.57 -11.73 -3.06
CA LEU A 199 -15.60 -12.70 -4.16
C LEU A 199 -14.28 -13.47 -4.32
N VAL A 200 -13.33 -13.28 -3.40
CA VAL A 200 -12.08 -14.04 -3.38
C VAL A 200 -12.28 -15.42 -2.75
N ARG A 201 -11.71 -16.44 -3.39
CA ARG A 201 -11.63 -17.80 -2.83
C ARG A 201 -10.17 -18.13 -2.59
N ILE A 202 -9.78 -18.17 -1.31
CA ILE A 202 -8.39 -18.36 -0.90
C ILE A 202 -8.16 -19.82 -0.55
N ARG A 203 -7.11 -20.42 -1.11
CA ARG A 203 -6.60 -21.74 -0.75
C ARG A 203 -5.13 -21.61 -0.39
N VAL A 204 -4.80 -21.82 0.88
CA VAL A 204 -3.44 -21.65 1.39
C VAL A 204 -2.90 -22.99 1.84
N ASN A 205 -1.65 -23.27 1.49
CA ASN A 205 -0.88 -24.39 1.99
C ASN A 205 0.51 -23.88 2.41
N ARG A 206 1.02 -24.34 3.56
CA ARG A 206 2.30 -23.90 4.17
C ARG A 206 2.38 -22.37 4.31
N ALA A 207 1.35 -21.76 4.90
CA ALA A 207 1.28 -20.31 5.08
C ALA A 207 2.54 -19.74 5.77
N ARG A 208 3.14 -18.69 5.20
CA ARG A 208 4.32 -18.00 5.76
C ARG A 208 3.97 -16.76 6.58
N THR A 209 2.70 -16.40 6.62
CA THR A 209 2.14 -15.23 7.29
C THR A 209 0.65 -15.48 7.54
N THR A 210 0.04 -14.69 8.42
CA THR A 210 -1.39 -14.77 8.68
C THR A 210 -2.14 -14.26 7.45
N ILE A 211 -3.08 -15.04 6.91
CA ILE A 211 -3.87 -14.66 5.74
C ILE A 211 -5.34 -14.67 6.12
N VAL A 212 -6.01 -13.54 5.95
CA VAL A 212 -7.40 -13.35 6.37
C VAL A 212 -8.25 -12.77 5.24
N ARG A 213 -9.54 -13.08 5.27
CA ARG A 213 -10.55 -12.30 4.55
C ARG A 213 -10.91 -11.06 5.36
N TYR A 214 -11.43 -10.04 4.66
CA TYR A 214 -11.99 -8.83 5.29
C TYR A 214 -12.87 -9.13 6.51
N SER A 215 -13.81 -10.07 6.36
CA SER A 215 -14.77 -10.44 7.39
C SER A 215 -14.15 -11.09 8.63
N GLN A 216 -12.90 -11.53 8.56
CA GLN A 216 -12.19 -12.21 9.65
C GLN A 216 -11.16 -11.29 10.31
N LEU A 217 -10.95 -10.08 9.77
CA LEU A 217 -9.84 -9.23 10.19
C LEU A 217 -9.98 -8.80 11.66
N LEU A 218 -11.15 -8.30 12.07
CA LEU A 218 -11.35 -7.83 13.45
C LEU A 218 -11.16 -8.95 14.46
N ASP A 219 -11.73 -10.13 14.22
CA ASP A 219 -11.60 -11.29 15.11
C ASP A 219 -10.13 -11.66 15.33
N VAL A 220 -9.33 -11.67 14.25
CA VAL A 220 -7.89 -11.97 14.34
C VAL A 220 -7.12 -10.88 15.10
N ILE A 221 -7.49 -9.61 14.95
CA ILE A 221 -6.87 -8.52 15.72
C ILE A 221 -7.21 -8.64 17.22
N VAL A 222 -8.47 -8.98 17.54
CA VAL A 222 -8.92 -9.18 18.93
C VAL A 222 -8.23 -10.41 19.55
N GLU A 223 -8.13 -11.52 18.82
CA GLU A 223 -7.39 -12.71 19.27
C GLU A 223 -5.92 -12.37 19.58
N LYS A 224 -5.28 -11.55 18.75
CA LYS A 224 -3.90 -11.09 19.00
C LYS A 224 -3.81 -10.22 20.26
N ALA A 225 -4.80 -9.36 20.51
CA ALA A 225 -4.87 -8.51 21.69
C ALA A 225 -5.12 -9.26 23.02
N GLN A 226 -5.55 -10.52 22.95
CA GLN A 226 -5.62 -11.39 24.12
C GLN A 226 -4.26 -11.99 24.49
N ARG A 227 -3.37 -12.17 23.49
CA ARG A 227 -2.05 -12.80 23.66
C ARG A 227 -0.95 -11.81 24.01
N LYS A 228 -1.04 -10.61 23.45
CA LYS A 228 -0.13 -9.48 23.69
C LYS A 228 -1.00 -8.33 24.18
N ARG A 229 -0.48 -7.51 25.08
CA ARG A 229 -1.10 -6.24 25.47
C ARG A 229 -0.01 -5.19 25.57
N VAL A 230 0.15 -4.43 24.48
CA VAL A 230 1.02 -3.25 24.52
C VAL A 230 0.29 -2.14 25.25
N PRO A 231 0.90 -1.52 26.28
CA PRO A 231 0.33 -0.36 26.94
C PRO A 231 0.07 0.80 25.96
N ALA A 232 -1.01 1.56 26.18
CA ALA A 232 -1.45 2.61 25.27
C ALA A 232 -0.41 3.74 25.10
N ASP A 233 0.34 4.05 26.15
CA ASP A 233 1.44 5.02 26.14
C ASP A 233 2.61 4.56 25.25
N VAL A 234 3.01 3.29 25.36
CA VAL A 234 4.04 2.70 24.50
C VAL A 234 3.55 2.64 23.04
N ALA A 235 2.31 2.21 22.82
CA ALA A 235 1.70 2.19 21.50
C ALA A 235 1.67 3.59 20.85
N GLY A 236 1.27 4.60 21.62
CA GLY A 236 1.28 6.01 21.19
C GLY A 236 2.68 6.53 20.88
N LYS A 237 3.69 6.19 21.71
CA LYS A 237 5.10 6.54 21.48
C LYS A 237 5.61 5.97 20.14
N LEU A 238 5.35 4.69 19.88
CA LEU A 238 5.74 4.03 18.62
C LEU A 238 5.02 4.65 17.42
N ALA A 239 3.72 4.89 17.53
CA ALA A 239 2.91 5.53 16.49
C ALA A 239 3.42 6.95 16.17
N ALA A 240 3.74 7.75 17.19
CA ALA A 240 4.27 9.10 17.02
C ALA A 240 5.63 9.12 16.29
N THR A 241 6.49 8.12 16.52
CA THR A 241 7.75 7.99 15.76
C THR A 241 7.50 7.72 14.28
N LEU A 242 6.59 6.82 13.93
CA LEU A 242 6.26 6.51 12.54
C LEU A 242 5.55 7.66 11.82
N ALA A 243 4.74 8.43 12.55
CA ALA A 243 4.10 9.62 12.01
C ALA A 243 5.13 10.68 11.59
N ARG A 244 6.17 10.93 12.41
CA ARG A 244 7.20 11.95 12.15
C ARG A 244 8.03 11.66 10.90
N ILE A 245 8.48 10.42 10.70
CA ILE A 245 9.30 10.07 9.52
C ILE A 245 8.53 10.24 8.21
N SER A 246 7.23 9.97 8.24
CA SER A 246 6.40 10.04 7.04
C SER A 246 6.13 11.49 6.62
N MET A 247 6.21 12.47 7.53
CA MET A 247 6.11 13.90 7.21
C MET A 247 7.40 14.49 6.61
N GLN A 248 8.57 13.89 6.91
CA GLN A 248 9.85 14.33 6.36
C GLN A 248 10.04 13.91 4.88
N ASP A 249 9.43 12.80 4.46
CA ASP A 249 9.44 12.33 3.06
C ASP A 249 8.41 13.02 2.14
N SER A 250 7.46 13.78 2.71
CA SER A 250 6.51 14.61 1.94
C SER A 250 7.11 15.94 1.42
N GLY A 251 8.41 16.20 1.70
CA GLY A 251 9.16 17.31 1.10
C GLY A 251 9.36 17.14 -0.41
N PRO A 252 9.70 18.21 -1.16
CA PRO A 252 9.83 18.15 -2.61
C PRO A 252 10.80 17.03 -3.01
N LEU A 253 10.33 16.17 -3.93
CA LEU A 253 11.02 14.98 -4.45
C LEU A 253 12.53 15.20 -4.52
N ARG A 254 13.29 14.56 -3.61
CA ARG A 254 14.75 14.58 -3.70
C ARG A 254 15.18 13.93 -5.02
N PRO A 255 16.05 14.57 -5.83
CA PRO A 255 16.59 13.93 -7.00
C PRO A 255 17.36 12.69 -6.56
N VAL A 256 17.09 11.57 -7.25
CA VAL A 256 17.86 10.33 -7.09
C VAL A 256 19.26 10.63 -7.61
N ILE A 257 20.20 10.92 -6.72
CA ILE A 257 21.61 11.00 -7.06
C ILE A 257 22.03 9.59 -7.46
N ALA A 258 22.33 9.41 -8.74
CA ALA A 258 22.95 8.20 -9.26
C ALA A 258 24.28 8.00 -8.53
N ARG A 259 24.48 6.83 -7.93
CA ARG A 259 25.82 6.44 -7.44
C ARG A 259 26.72 6.31 -8.67
N GLU A 260 27.72 7.18 -8.76
CA GLU A 260 28.87 6.96 -9.63
C GLU A 260 29.55 5.66 -9.24
N SER A 261 29.65 4.75 -10.20
CA SER A 261 30.47 3.56 -10.12
C SER A 261 31.93 3.99 -10.10
N GLY A 262 32.56 3.96 -8.92
CA GLY A 262 33.99 4.07 -8.79
C GLY A 262 34.66 2.86 -9.45
N THR A 263 35.32 3.10 -10.58
CA THR A 263 36.28 2.19 -11.19
C THR A 263 37.48 2.07 -10.25
N GLN A 264 37.67 0.91 -9.65
CA GLN A 264 38.96 0.54 -9.06
C GLN A 264 39.92 0.23 -10.21
N GLN A 265 40.99 1.01 -10.32
CA GLN A 265 42.22 0.57 -10.97
C GLN A 265 43.14 0.00 -9.89
N GLY A 266 43.49 -1.27 -10.08
CA GLY A 266 44.58 -2.01 -9.47
C GLY A 266 44.96 -3.08 -10.48
#